data_AF-A0A813FUB1-F1
#
_entry.id   AF-A0A813FUB1-F1
#
_cell.length_a   1.000
_cell.length_b   1.000
_cell.length_c   1.000
_cell.angle_alpha   90.00
_cell.angle_beta   90.00
_cell.angle_gamma   90.00
#
_symmetry.space_group_name_H-M   'P 1'
#
loop_
_entity.id
_entity.type
_entity.pdbx_description
1 polymer ?
#
loop_
_entity_poly.entity_id
_entity_poly.type
_entity_poly.pdbx_seq_one_letter_code
_entity_poly.pdbx_strand_id
1 'polypeptide(L)'
;MAPLPDGFSYAEWNATYNALSFGIAAMGSATIFFWLQLPNVTKSYRTALTITGIVTLIATYHYIRIFNSWSEAFTVASKDGGDYAVKLTGAPFNDGYRYVDWLLTVPLLLIELILVMKLPQAETVSLRWKLGLASALMVALGYPGEIQEDLSVRWF
;
A
#
# COMPACT_ATOMS: atom_id res chain seq x y z
N MET A 1 -15.81 -4.73 7.01
CA MET A 1 -14.42 -4.98 7.42
C MET A 1 -14.48 -6.15 8.37
N ALA A 2 -13.75 -7.21 8.06
CA ALA A 2 -13.70 -8.37 8.94
C ALA A 2 -13.15 -7.91 10.31
N PRO A 3 -13.75 -8.34 11.43
CA PRO A 3 -13.26 -8.00 12.75
C PRO A 3 -11.86 -8.57 12.93
N LEU A 4 -10.97 -7.77 13.55
CA LEU A 4 -9.67 -8.26 13.94
C LEU A 4 -9.83 -9.40 14.96
N PRO A 5 -9.03 -10.47 14.89
CA PRO A 5 -9.08 -11.52 15.89
C PRO A 5 -8.65 -10.98 17.25
N ASP A 6 -9.28 -11.47 18.31
CA ASP A 6 -8.84 -11.18 19.68
C ASP A 6 -7.56 -11.95 20.04
N GLY A 7 -6.90 -11.54 21.12
CA GLY A 7 -5.82 -12.32 21.74
C GLY A 7 -4.41 -12.07 21.18
N PHE A 8 -4.19 -10.96 20.45
CA PHE A 8 -2.86 -10.55 20.00
C PHE A 8 -1.85 -10.49 21.16
N SER A 9 -0.69 -11.09 20.96
CA SER A 9 0.47 -10.90 21.83
C SER A 9 1.13 -9.54 21.56
N TYR A 10 1.90 -9.04 22.53
CA TYR A 10 2.69 -7.83 22.33
C TYR A 10 3.67 -7.96 21.16
N ALA A 11 4.26 -9.14 20.98
CA ALA A 11 5.21 -9.40 19.90
C ALA A 11 4.55 -9.29 18.51
N GLU A 12 3.37 -9.88 18.31
CA GLU A 12 2.62 -9.80 17.06
C GLU A 12 2.17 -8.36 16.75
N TRP A 13 1.69 -7.67 17.78
CA TRP A 13 1.31 -6.27 17.64
C TRP A 13 2.50 -5.39 17.27
N ASN A 14 3.62 -5.54 17.98
CA ASN A 14 4.84 -4.77 17.77
C ASN A 14 5.49 -5.09 16.42
N ALA A 15 5.43 -6.34 15.95
CA ALA A 15 5.92 -6.71 14.62
C ALA A 15 5.15 -5.97 13.52
N THR A 16 3.82 -5.95 13.59
CA THR A 16 2.97 -5.25 12.62
C THR A 16 3.17 -3.74 12.69
N TYR A 17 3.23 -3.19 13.90
CA TYR A 17 3.52 -1.77 14.14
C TYR A 17 4.83 -1.34 13.47
N ASN A 18 5.92 -2.06 13.72
CA ASN A 18 7.23 -1.73 13.16
C ASN A 18 7.29 -1.95 11.65
N ALA A 19 6.61 -2.96 11.11
CA ALA A 19 6.52 -3.18 9.67
C ALA A 19 5.82 -2.00 8.96
N LEU A 20 4.74 -1.49 9.55
CA LEU A 20 4.04 -0.31 9.05
C LEU A 20 4.91 0.96 9.16
N SER A 21 5.58 1.18 10.29
CA SER A 21 6.54 2.28 10.45
C SER A 21 7.70 2.21 9.45
N PHE A 22 8.25 1.03 9.22
CA PHE A 22 9.28 0.80 8.20
C PHE A 22 8.75 1.14 6.80
N GLY A 23 7.52 0.75 6.47
CA GLY A 23 6.87 1.11 5.22
C GLY A 23 6.77 2.62 5.01
N ILE A 24 6.37 3.39 6.03
CA ILE A 24 6.34 4.86 5.97
C ILE A 24 7.73 5.42 5.66
N ALA A 25 8.74 5.00 6.42
CA ALA A 25 10.10 5.50 6.27
C ALA A 25 10.66 5.16 4.88
N ALA A 26 10.52 3.91 4.44
CA ALA A 26 11.02 3.45 3.16
C ALA A 26 10.39 4.20 1.99
N MET A 27 9.06 4.32 1.96
CA MET A 27 8.34 4.98 0.86
C MET A 27 8.63 6.49 0.84
N GLY A 28 8.67 7.14 2.01
CA GLY A 28 8.96 8.57 2.11
C GLY A 28 10.38 8.90 1.65
N SER A 29 11.36 8.12 2.09
CA SER A 29 12.75 8.26 1.64
C SER A 29 12.90 7.97 0.15
N ALA A 30 12.23 6.95 -0.38
CA ALA A 30 12.26 6.62 -1.80
C ALA A 30 11.68 7.74 -2.67
N THR A 31 10.60 8.38 -2.24
CA THR A 31 10.02 9.57 -2.90
C THR A 31 11.06 10.65 -3.10
N ILE A 32 11.75 11.02 -2.01
CA ILE A 32 12.80 12.05 -2.03
C ILE A 32 13.92 11.63 -2.96
N PHE A 33 14.39 10.37 -2.84
CA PHE A 33 15.45 9.84 -3.68
C PHE A 33 15.12 9.92 -5.18
N PHE A 34 13.96 9.42 -5.61
CA PHE A 34 13.60 9.38 -7.03
C PHE A 34 13.50 10.78 -7.64
N TRP A 35 12.92 11.74 -6.92
CA TRP A 35 12.83 13.11 -7.42
C TRP A 35 14.19 13.83 -7.43
N LEU A 36 15.05 13.59 -6.44
CA LEU A 36 16.43 14.11 -6.48
C LEU A 36 17.26 13.49 -7.62
N GLN A 37 16.93 12.28 -8.07
CA GLN A 37 17.61 11.63 -9.20
C GLN A 37 17.12 12.05 -10.59
N LEU A 38 16.09 12.90 -10.70
CA LEU A 38 15.61 13.40 -12.00
C LEU A 38 16.69 14.05 -12.89
N PRO A 39 17.65 14.84 -12.36
CA PRO A 39 18.74 15.39 -13.16
C PRO A 39 19.71 14.31 -13.68
N ASN A 40 19.83 13.20 -12.95
CA ASN A 40 20.79 12.12 -13.22
C ASN A 40 20.30 11.10 -14.26
N VAL A 41 19.10 11.29 -14.81
CA VAL A 41 18.56 10.46 -15.89
C VAL A 41 18.31 11.27 -17.16
N THR A 42 18.44 10.60 -18.30
CA THR A 42 18.15 11.20 -19.61
C THR A 42 16.68 11.63 -19.70
N LYS A 43 16.39 12.66 -20.49
CA LYS A 43 15.06 13.29 -20.57
C LYS A 43 13.94 12.28 -20.88
N SER A 44 14.23 11.24 -21.66
CA SER A 44 13.24 10.20 -22.03
C SER A 44 12.74 9.37 -20.85
N TYR A 45 13.52 9.23 -19.77
CA TYR A 45 13.13 8.40 -18.61
C TYR A 45 12.60 9.22 -17.43
N ARG A 46 12.68 10.55 -17.50
CA ARG A 46 12.27 11.43 -16.39
C ARG A 46 10.80 11.25 -16.05
N THR A 47 9.93 11.10 -17.05
CA THR A 47 8.49 10.85 -16.80
C THR A 47 8.26 9.58 -16.01
N ALA A 48 8.94 8.48 -16.35
CA ALA A 48 8.83 7.23 -15.60
C ALA A 48 9.32 7.42 -14.15
N LEU A 49 10.49 8.02 -13.97
CA LEU A 49 11.05 8.26 -12.62
C LEU A 49 10.19 9.22 -11.78
N THR A 50 9.55 10.21 -12.41
CA THR A 50 8.57 11.09 -11.75
C THR A 50 7.36 10.29 -11.28
N ILE A 51 6.83 9.39 -12.10
CA ILE A 51 5.71 8.50 -11.72
C ILE A 51 6.13 7.62 -10.53
N THR A 52 7.34 7.07 -10.52
CA THR A 52 7.83 6.27 -9.39
C THR A 52 7.81 7.06 -8.08
N GLY A 53 8.27 8.32 -8.11
CA GLY A 53 8.21 9.20 -6.94
C GLY A 53 6.77 9.56 -6.52
N ILE A 54 5.84 9.69 -7.47
CA ILE A 54 4.41 9.88 -7.15
C ILE A 54 3.83 8.62 -6.49
N VAL A 55 4.15 7.44 -7.01
CA VAL A 55 3.70 6.16 -6.45
C VAL A 55 4.18 6.00 -5.01
N THR A 56 5.46 6.23 -4.74
CA THR A 56 6.00 6.13 -3.38
C THR A 56 5.44 7.20 -2.45
N LEU A 57 5.11 8.39 -2.95
CA LEU A 57 4.43 9.42 -2.14
C LEU A 57 3.01 8.98 -1.75
N ILE A 58 2.24 8.47 -2.72
CA ILE A 58 0.89 7.94 -2.47
C ILE A 58 0.95 6.80 -1.45
N ALA A 59 1.89 5.88 -1.62
CA ALA A 59 2.12 4.78 -0.68
C ALA A 59 2.48 5.28 0.72
N THR A 60 3.37 6.28 0.83
CA THR A 60 3.75 6.88 2.12
C THR A 60 2.52 7.41 2.87
N TYR A 61 1.67 8.18 2.17
CA TYR A 61 0.43 8.68 2.75
C TYR A 61 -0.46 7.53 3.25
N HIS A 62 -0.70 6.51 2.44
CA HIS A 62 -1.55 5.40 2.84
C HIS A 62 -0.95 4.58 3.98
N TYR A 63 0.37 4.37 4.02
CA TYR A 63 1.02 3.73 5.16
C TYR A 63 0.87 4.52 6.46
N ILE A 64 0.90 5.86 6.42
CA ILE A 64 0.58 6.70 7.58
C ILE A 64 -0.87 6.44 8.04
N ARG A 65 -1.84 6.40 7.12
CA ARG A 65 -3.25 6.15 7.45
C ARG A 65 -3.46 4.74 8.02
N ILE A 66 -2.82 3.72 7.45
CA ILE A 66 -2.88 2.34 7.91
C ILE A 66 -2.22 2.22 9.30
N PHE A 67 -1.08 2.85 9.51
CA PHE A 67 -0.39 2.88 10.79
C PHE A 67 -1.24 3.51 11.90
N ASN A 68 -1.91 4.63 11.60
CA ASN A 68 -2.83 5.26 12.55
C ASN A 68 -4.01 4.33 12.84
N SER A 69 -4.63 3.75 11.81
CA SER A 69 -5.73 2.80 11.97
C SER A 69 -5.34 1.57 12.78
N TRP A 70 -4.13 1.04 12.60
CA TRP A 70 -3.57 -0.04 13.41
C TRP A 70 -3.39 0.39 14.87
N SER A 71 -2.80 1.57 15.10
CA SER A 71 -2.56 2.08 16.45
C SER A 71 -3.86 2.38 17.20
N GLU A 72 -4.89 2.86 16.51
CA GLU A 72 -6.21 3.16 17.07
C GLU A 72 -7.05 1.91 17.36
N ALA A 73 -6.81 0.80 16.65
CA ALA A 73 -7.53 -0.47 16.84
C ALA A 73 -7.15 -1.20 18.14
N PHE A 74 -6.01 -0.87 18.75
CA PHE A 74 -5.48 -1.55 19.93
C PHE A 74 -5.13 -0.59 21.06
N THR A 75 -5.41 -1.00 22.30
CA THR A 75 -4.81 -0.44 23.51
C THR A 75 -3.66 -1.32 23.94
N VAL A 76 -2.48 -0.74 24.13
CA VAL A 76 -1.30 -1.42 24.65
C VAL A 76 -0.92 -0.80 25.99
N ALA A 77 -0.98 -1.58 27.06
CA ALA A 77 -0.71 -1.12 28.41
C ALA A 77 0.25 -2.05 29.15
N SER A 78 1.18 -1.48 29.92
CA SER A 78 2.06 -2.26 30.78
C SER A 78 1.25 -2.90 31.92
N LYS A 79 1.48 -4.19 32.17
CA LYS A 79 1.08 -4.85 33.41
C LYS A 79 2.20 -4.66 34.43
N ASP A 80 1.83 -4.42 35.69
CA ASP A 80 2.74 -4.26 36.83
C ASP A 80 3.78 -5.39 36.86
N GLY A 81 4.98 -5.16 36.32
CA GLY A 81 6.09 -6.12 36.31
C GLY A 81 6.74 -6.47 34.96
N GLY A 82 6.28 -5.94 33.81
CA GLY A 82 7.10 -5.89 32.59
C GLY A 82 6.46 -6.38 31.28
N ASP A 83 5.33 -7.07 31.33
CA ASP A 83 4.62 -7.51 30.13
C ASP A 83 3.58 -6.50 29.66
N TYR A 84 3.45 -6.33 28.35
CA TYR A 84 2.42 -5.49 27.75
C TYR A 84 1.16 -6.30 27.42
N ALA A 85 0.01 -5.81 27.86
CA ALA A 85 -1.30 -6.31 27.45
C ALA A 85 -1.76 -5.58 26.19
N VAL A 86 -2.14 -6.33 25.16
CA VAL A 86 -2.77 -5.81 23.95
C VAL A 86 -4.26 -6.16 23.99
N LYS A 87 -5.14 -5.18 23.78
CA LYS A 87 -6.59 -5.36 23.73
C LYS A 87 -7.18 -4.57 22.57
N LEU A 88 -8.25 -5.07 21.95
CA LEU A 88 -9.00 -4.30 20.96
C LEU A 88 -9.70 -3.11 21.63
N THR A 89 -9.69 -1.96 20.97
CA THR A 89 -10.43 -0.75 21.39
C THR A 89 -11.91 -0.79 20.97
N GLY A 90 -12.23 -1.64 19.98
CA GLY A 90 -13.49 -1.62 19.26
C GLY A 90 -13.49 -0.69 18.02
N ALA A 91 -12.43 0.10 17.82
CA ALA A 91 -12.24 0.82 16.56
C ALA A 91 -11.82 -0.17 15.45
N PRO A 92 -12.45 -0.13 14.27
CA PRO A 92 -12.11 -1.05 13.19
C PRO A 92 -10.77 -0.69 12.54
N PHE A 93 -9.99 -1.71 12.22
CA PHE A 93 -8.87 -1.56 11.29
C PHE A 93 -9.37 -1.46 9.85
N ASN A 94 -8.84 -0.50 9.09
CA ASN A 94 -9.36 -0.18 7.76
C ASN A 94 -8.51 -0.73 6.62
N ASP A 95 -8.90 -1.92 6.14
CA ASP A 95 -8.29 -2.60 4.98
C ASP A 95 -8.45 -1.81 3.67
N GLY A 96 -9.46 -0.95 3.59
CA GLY A 96 -9.77 -0.13 2.42
C GLY A 96 -8.65 0.84 2.06
N TYR A 97 -7.85 1.32 3.02
CA TYR A 97 -6.71 2.19 2.71
C TYR A 97 -5.72 1.52 1.74
N ARG A 98 -5.51 0.20 1.88
CA ARG A 98 -4.59 -0.52 0.99
C ARG A 98 -5.16 -0.69 -0.41
N TYR A 99 -6.46 -0.97 -0.53
CA TYR A 99 -7.09 -1.14 -1.84
C TYR A 99 -7.20 0.18 -2.60
N VAL A 100 -7.45 1.29 -1.92
CA VAL A 100 -7.43 2.63 -2.54
C VAL A 100 -6.01 3.00 -2.99
N ASP A 101 -4.99 2.70 -2.17
CA ASP A 101 -3.59 2.83 -2.56
C ASP A 101 -3.28 2.05 -3.84
N TRP A 102 -3.66 0.77 -3.88
CA TRP A 102 -3.44 -0.09 -5.05
C TRP A 102 -4.19 0.37 -6.30
N LEU A 103 -5.42 0.85 -6.16
CA LEU A 103 -6.20 1.34 -7.28
C LEU A 103 -5.51 2.52 -7.98
N LEU A 104 -4.75 3.32 -7.24
CA LEU A 104 -3.96 4.43 -7.77
C LEU A 104 -2.58 3.97 -8.24
N THR A 105 -1.88 3.16 -7.44
CA THR A 105 -0.46 2.86 -7.64
C THR A 105 -0.21 1.72 -8.62
N VAL A 106 -1.03 0.66 -8.65
CA VAL A 106 -0.81 -0.49 -9.55
C VAL A 106 -0.90 -0.07 -11.03
N PRO A 107 -1.90 0.72 -11.47
CA PRO A 107 -1.91 1.21 -12.85
C PRO A 107 -0.69 2.07 -13.17
N LEU A 108 -0.27 2.93 -12.25
CA LEU A 108 0.91 3.80 -12.43
C LEU A 108 2.20 2.98 -12.56
N LEU A 109 2.39 1.95 -11.73
CA LEU A 109 3.54 1.03 -11.78
C LEU A 109 3.65 0.31 -13.13
N LEU A 110 2.52 -0.11 -13.70
CA LEU A 110 2.51 -0.74 -15.02
C LEU A 110 2.81 0.27 -16.13
N ILE A 111 2.25 1.48 -16.02
CA ILE A 111 2.47 2.55 -17.00
C ILE A 111 3.94 3.00 -17.00
N GLU A 112 4.57 3.19 -15.84
CA GLU A 112 6.00 3.58 -15.79
C GLU A 112 6.90 2.52 -16.42
N LEU A 113 6.60 1.23 -16.22
CA LEU A 113 7.35 0.14 -16.82
C LEU A 113 7.26 0.20 -18.35
N ILE A 114 6.06 0.39 -18.90
CA ILE A 114 5.86 0.52 -20.35
C ILE A 114 6.66 1.72 -20.90
N LEU A 115 6.70 2.83 -20.17
CA LEU A 115 7.43 4.04 -20.61
C LEU A 115 8.94 3.83 -20.70
N VAL A 116 9.53 2.91 -19.95
CA VAL A 116 10.96 2.60 -20.03
C VAL A 116 11.32 1.55 -21.09
N MET A 117 10.34 0.80 -21.61
CA MET A 117 10.55 -0.28 -22.58
C MET A 117 10.89 0.18 -24.01
N LYS A 118 10.74 1.48 -24.33
CA LYS A 118 11.01 2.06 -25.66
C LYS A 118 10.24 1.38 -26.81
N LEU A 119 8.99 1.01 -26.56
CA LEU A 119 8.13 0.42 -27.59
C LEU A 119 7.72 1.47 -28.63
N PRO A 120 7.32 1.05 -29.84
CA PRO A 120 6.66 1.93 -30.80
C PRO A 120 5.49 2.68 -30.16
N GLN A 121 5.24 3.92 -30.60
CA GLN A 121 4.23 4.79 -29.97
C GLN A 121 2.84 4.15 -29.92
N ALA A 122 2.42 3.50 -31.01
CA ALA A 122 1.13 2.83 -31.08
C ALA A 122 1.02 1.68 -30.05
N GLU A 123 2.11 0.92 -29.86
CA GLU A 123 2.16 -0.19 -28.91
C GLU A 123 2.19 0.32 -27.46
N THR A 124 2.98 1.34 -27.18
CA THR A 124 3.02 2.04 -25.88
C THR A 124 1.62 2.50 -25.47
N VAL A 125 0.88 3.14 -26.38
CA VAL A 125 -0.48 3.64 -26.11
C VAL A 125 -1.48 2.50 -25.94
N SER A 126 -1.38 1.42 -26.73
CA SER A 126 -2.24 0.25 -26.58
C SER A 126 -2.01 -0.44 -25.23
N LEU A 127 -0.76 -0.73 -24.87
CA LEU A 127 -0.42 -1.47 -23.65
C LEU A 127 -0.74 -0.68 -22.38
N ARG A 128 -0.47 0.64 -22.34
CA ARG A 128 -0.75 1.46 -21.16
C ARG A 128 -2.24 1.45 -20.80
N TRP A 129 -3.12 1.46 -21.80
CA TRP A 129 -4.56 1.41 -21.60
C TRP A 129 -5.03 0.01 -21.20
N LYS A 130 -4.56 -1.02 -21.91
CA LYS A 130 -4.94 -2.41 -21.60
C LYS A 130 -4.52 -2.81 -20.19
N LEU A 131 -3.25 -2.61 -19.83
CA LEU A 131 -2.70 -3.03 -18.54
C LEU A 131 -3.13 -2.08 -17.41
N GLY A 132 -3.22 -0.77 -17.67
CA GLY A 132 -3.73 0.19 -16.70
C GLY A 132 -5.20 -0.08 -16.32
N LEU A 133 -6.06 -0.35 -17.30
CA LEU A 133 -7.47 -0.68 -17.03
C LEU A 133 -7.62 -2.07 -16.39
N ALA A 134 -6.91 -3.07 -16.92
CA ALA A 134 -6.98 -4.43 -16.37
C ALA A 134 -6.54 -4.49 -14.90
N SER A 135 -5.48 -3.76 -14.52
CA SER A 135 -5.04 -3.68 -13.14
C SER A 135 -6.01 -2.93 -12.23
N ALA A 136 -6.61 -1.83 -12.70
CA ALA A 136 -7.65 -1.14 -11.94
C ALA A 136 -8.86 -2.06 -11.68
N LEU A 137 -9.30 -2.81 -12.70
CA LEU A 137 -10.37 -3.81 -12.55
C LEU A 137 -9.98 -4.93 -11.60
N MET A 138 -8.75 -5.44 -11.68
CA MET A 138 -8.24 -6.46 -10.76
C MET A 138 -8.35 -6.01 -9.30
N VAL A 139 -7.91 -4.79 -8.98
CA VAL A 139 -7.99 -4.26 -7.60
C VAL A 139 -9.44 -4.04 -7.19
N ALA A 140 -10.26 -3.46 -8.06
CA ALA A 140 -11.67 -3.17 -7.78
C ALA A 140 -12.49 -4.44 -7.52
N LEU A 141 -12.24 -5.52 -8.28
CA LEU A 141 -12.91 -6.80 -8.14
C LEU A 141 -12.39 -7.63 -6.95
N GLY A 142 -11.13 -7.43 -6.53
CA GLY A 142 -10.57 -8.09 -5.36
C GLY A 142 -11.11 -7.55 -4.03
N TYR A 143 -11.42 -6.25 -3.95
CA TYR A 143 -11.84 -5.60 -2.69
C TYR A 143 -13.09 -6.22 -2.05
N PRO A 144 -14.17 -6.55 -2.79
CA PRO A 144 -15.32 -7.24 -2.23
C PRO A 144 -14.97 -8.56 -1.56
N GLY A 145 -14.01 -9.32 -2.09
CA GLY A 145 -13.53 -10.58 -1.53
C GLY A 145 -12.71 -10.40 -0.26
N GLU A 146 -11.88 -9.35 -0.17
CA GLU A 146 -11.06 -9.06 1.01
C GLU A 146 -11.90 -8.86 2.28
N ILE A 147 -13.02 -8.15 2.13
CA ILE A 147 -13.85 -7.76 3.28
C ILE A 147 -14.84 -8.85 3.72
N GLN A 148 -14.81 -10.05 3.10
CA GLN A 148 -15.66 -11.18 3.47
C GLN A 148 -15.06 -11.98 4.62
N GLU A 149 -15.92 -12.38 5.55
CA GLU A 149 -15.60 -13.38 6.59
C GLU A 149 -15.81 -14.82 6.08
N ASP A 150 -16.74 -15.01 5.15
CA ASP A 150 -17.04 -16.31 4.57
C ASP A 150 -16.01 -16.67 3.49
N LEU A 151 -15.22 -17.71 3.75
CA LEU A 151 -14.23 -18.22 2.81
C LEU A 151 -14.85 -18.61 1.46
N SER A 152 -16.06 -19.15 1.44
CA SER A 152 -16.71 -19.53 0.18
C SER A 152 -17.00 -18.32 -0.72
N VAL A 153 -17.34 -17.17 -0.12
CA VAL A 153 -17.56 -15.90 -0.83
C VAL A 153 -16.23 -15.22 -1.17
N ARG A 154 -15.20 -15.37 -0.32
CA ARG A 154 -13.85 -14.81 -0.57
C ARG A 154 -13.16 -15.44 -1.79
N TRP A 155 -13.40 -16.72 -2.07
CA TRP A 155 -12.71 -17.48 -3.13
C TRP A 155 -13.50 -17.62 -4.44
N PHE A 156 -14.74 -17.14 -4.49
CA PHE A 156 -15.60 -17.20 -5.68
C PHE A 156 -15.44 -15.95 -6.55
#